data_AF-A0A6H5K742-F1
#
_entry.id   AF-A0A6H5K742-F1
#
_cell.length_a   1.000
_cell.length_b   1.000
_cell.length_c   1.000
_cell.angle_alpha   90.00
_cell.angle_beta   90.00
_cell.angle_gamma   90.00
#
_symmetry.space_group_name_H-M   'P 1'
#
loop_
_entity.id
_entity.type
_entity.pdbx_description
1 polymer ?
#
loop_
_entity_poly.entity_id
_entity_poly.type
_entity_poly.pdbx_seq_one_letter_code
_entity_poly.pdbx_strand_id
1 'polypeptide(L)'
;MGVGLLPPQEGMIYLLETASADPPEAPPPLTKNLVFRVLFSLPANNAGEGDETGKVSAVEKAAYDPGVDVFFQENAWMDGPACMAWANNSFLRSIKGEEGVVPMEQSILFADNLHAQTTDEFKKFLYGECNTLLRLLPPKLTDELQPVDAGYGRLLKVEDGNELDEFLGHEENLCLWETNKLSAGARRILFTRFIARAVA
;
A
#
# COMPACT_ATOMS: atom_id res chain seq x y z
N MET A 1 -7.36 37.58 13.13
CA MET A 1 -8.21 36.49 12.61
C MET A 1 -7.30 35.30 12.40
N GLY A 2 -7.39 34.31 13.28
CA GLY A 2 -6.43 33.21 13.36
C GLY A 2 -6.58 32.23 12.20
N VAL A 3 -5.46 31.94 11.56
CA VAL A 3 -5.33 30.89 10.55
C VAL A 3 -5.47 29.56 11.28
N GLY A 4 -6.63 28.91 11.15
CA GLY A 4 -6.85 27.58 11.68
C GLY A 4 -5.98 26.58 10.92
N LEU A 5 -4.97 26.03 11.58
CA LEU A 5 -4.22 24.88 11.10
C LEU A 5 -5.19 23.74 10.86
N LEU A 6 -5.28 23.27 9.61
CA LEU A 6 -5.98 22.06 9.25
C LEU A 6 -5.43 20.89 10.09
N PRO A 7 -6.30 20.00 10.62
CA PRO A 7 -5.85 18.84 11.38
C PRO A 7 -4.95 17.93 10.51
N PRO A 8 -4.07 17.13 11.13
CA PRO A 8 -3.13 16.28 10.42
C PRO A 8 -3.91 15.32 9.52
N GLN A 9 -3.67 15.41 8.21
CA GLN A 9 -4.24 14.50 7.23
C GLN A 9 -3.69 13.09 7.51
N GLU A 10 -4.56 12.08 7.47
CA GLU A 10 -4.17 10.67 7.53
C GLU A 10 -3.07 10.41 6.48
N GLY A 11 -1.87 10.03 6.92
CA GLY A 11 -0.77 9.72 6.02
C GLY A 11 -1.02 8.39 5.33
N MET A 12 -1.27 8.40 4.03
CA MET A 12 -1.27 7.20 3.18
C MET A 12 0.15 6.94 2.67
N ILE A 13 0.59 5.69 2.77
CA ILE A 13 1.85 5.22 2.17
C ILE A 13 1.53 4.07 1.22
N TYR A 14 1.99 4.22 -0.03
CA TYR A 14 1.94 3.19 -1.06
C TYR A 14 3.25 2.40 -1.02
N LEU A 15 3.19 1.08 -0.97
CA LEU A 15 4.34 0.18 -1.14
C LEU A 15 4.04 -0.77 -2.29
N LEU A 16 4.97 -0.87 -3.23
CA LEU A 16 4.80 -1.56 -4.50
C LEU A 16 6.03 -2.45 -4.75
N GLU A 17 5.80 -3.66 -5.25
CA GLU A 17 6.88 -4.58 -5.57
C GLU A 17 6.65 -5.21 -6.94
N THR A 18 7.71 -5.19 -7.73
CA THR A 18 7.79 -5.83 -9.04
C THR A 18 8.71 -7.04 -8.92
N ALA A 19 8.24 -8.22 -9.32
CA ALA A 19 9.10 -9.37 -9.58
C ALA A 19 9.22 -9.54 -11.10
N SER A 20 10.39 -9.23 -11.66
CA SER A 20 10.79 -9.71 -12.99
C SER A 20 12.31 -9.68 -13.14
N ALA A 21 12.87 -10.80 -13.58
CA ALA A 21 14.21 -10.88 -14.13
C ALA A 21 14.15 -10.56 -15.64
N ASP A 22 15.19 -9.86 -16.11
CA ASP A 22 15.47 -9.41 -17.48
C ASP A 22 14.71 -8.18 -18.05
N PRO A 23 15.44 -7.24 -18.70
CA PRO A 23 14.82 -6.08 -19.36
C PRO A 23 14.34 -6.45 -20.77
N PRO A 24 13.06 -6.28 -21.12
CA PRO A 24 12.58 -6.43 -22.49
C PRO A 24 12.71 -5.12 -23.30
N GLU A 25 12.95 -5.26 -24.62
CA GLU A 25 13.03 -4.17 -25.63
C GLU A 25 11.70 -3.41 -25.85
N ALA A 26 10.62 -3.80 -25.16
CA ALA A 26 9.34 -3.10 -25.12
C ALA A 26 8.67 -3.35 -23.75
N PRO A 27 7.89 -2.40 -23.21
CA PRO A 27 7.19 -2.60 -21.94
C PRO A 27 6.26 -3.82 -22.07
N PRO A 28 6.39 -4.84 -21.20
CA PRO A 28 5.52 -6.01 -21.26
C PRO A 28 4.09 -5.59 -20.91
N PRO A 29 3.07 -6.25 -21.49
CA PRO A 29 1.69 -6.07 -21.02
C PRO A 29 1.62 -6.39 -19.52
N LEU A 30 0.88 -5.56 -18.79
CA LEU A 30 0.64 -5.63 -17.34
C LEU A 30 0.55 -7.09 -16.87
N THR A 31 1.58 -7.55 -16.17
CA THR A 31 1.56 -8.90 -15.59
C THR A 31 0.62 -8.92 -14.40
N LYS A 32 -0.28 -9.90 -14.38
CA LYS A 32 -1.38 -10.11 -13.42
C LYS A 32 -0.97 -10.34 -11.95
N ASN A 33 0.30 -10.15 -11.60
CA ASN A 33 0.87 -10.50 -10.30
C ASN A 33 1.24 -9.28 -9.44
N LEU A 34 0.80 -8.09 -9.82
CA LEU A 34 1.11 -6.88 -9.08
C LEU A 34 0.14 -6.71 -7.91
N VAL A 35 0.66 -6.72 -6.68
CA VAL A 35 -0.16 -6.56 -5.47
C VAL A 35 -0.02 -5.14 -4.95
N PHE A 36 -1.16 -4.46 -4.90
CA PHE A 36 -1.30 -3.08 -4.45
C PHE A 36 -1.65 -3.00 -2.99
N ARG A 37 -1.07 -2.01 -2.33
CA ARG A 37 -1.10 -1.88 -0.87
C ARG A 37 -1.48 -0.47 -0.49
N VAL A 38 -2.40 -0.38 0.45
CA VAL A 38 -2.71 0.88 1.13
C VAL A 38 -2.46 0.71 2.61
N LEU A 39 -1.54 1.51 3.13
CA LEU A 39 -1.34 1.66 4.56
C LEU A 39 -2.15 2.85 5.04
N PHE A 40 -3.09 2.60 5.94
CA PHE A 40 -3.80 3.66 6.65
C PHE A 40 -3.24 3.75 8.09
N SER A 41 -2.73 4.93 8.45
CA SER A 41 -2.45 5.26 9.84
C SER A 41 -3.74 5.71 10.51
N LEU A 42 -4.12 5.04 11.61
CA LEU A 42 -5.23 5.47 12.44
C LEU A 42 -4.69 6.31 13.60
N PRO A 43 -5.21 7.53 13.85
CA PRO A 43 -4.79 8.31 14.99
C PRO A 43 -5.13 7.57 16.29
N ALA A 44 -4.14 7.46 17.19
CA ALA A 44 -4.37 6.97 18.54
C ALA A 44 -5.27 7.97 19.29
N ASN A 45 -6.57 7.66 19.39
CA ASN A 45 -7.58 8.33 20.21
C ASN A 45 -7.67 9.86 20.07
N ASN A 46 -8.53 10.34 19.17
CA ASN A 46 -9.27 11.57 19.42
C ASN A 46 -10.75 11.20 19.58
N ALA A 47 -11.16 11.02 20.84
CA ALA A 47 -12.55 10.85 21.21
C ALA A 47 -13.30 12.17 20.95
N GLY A 48 -13.80 12.33 19.73
CA GLY A 48 -14.90 13.22 19.37
C GLY A 48 -16.12 12.37 19.09
N GLU A 49 -17.27 12.76 19.66
CA GLU A 49 -18.52 12.00 19.70
C GLU A 49 -18.92 11.41 18.34
N GLY A 50 -18.88 10.07 18.24
CA GLY A 50 -19.37 9.31 17.10
C GLY A 50 -18.46 8.14 16.73
N ASP A 51 -18.76 6.98 17.32
CA ASP A 51 -18.13 5.67 17.13
C ASP A 51 -16.92 5.37 18.04
N GLU A 52 -17.18 4.54 19.03
CA GLU A 52 -16.24 4.16 20.08
C GLU A 52 -15.24 3.12 19.56
N THR A 53 -13.96 3.39 19.80
CA THR A 53 -12.76 2.64 19.41
C THR A 53 -12.34 2.88 17.97
N GLY A 54 -11.07 3.26 17.74
CA GLY A 54 -10.45 3.33 16.40
C GLY A 54 -10.33 1.97 15.71
N LYS A 55 -11.39 1.16 15.72
CA LYS A 55 -11.50 -0.17 15.13
C LYS A 55 -12.33 -0.07 13.86
N VAL A 56 -11.67 -0.36 12.75
CA VAL A 56 -12.28 -0.48 11.43
C VAL A 56 -13.35 -1.58 11.46
N SER A 57 -14.58 -1.24 11.08
CA SER A 57 -15.71 -2.16 11.13
C SER A 57 -15.56 -3.32 10.15
N ALA A 58 -16.18 -4.47 10.45
CA ALA A 58 -16.18 -5.61 9.53
C ALA A 58 -16.91 -5.30 8.21
N VAL A 59 -17.94 -4.45 8.27
CA VAL A 59 -18.69 -3.97 7.10
C VAL A 59 -17.79 -3.16 6.18
N GLU A 60 -16.97 -2.27 6.75
CA GLU A 60 -16.00 -1.49 5.99
C GLU A 60 -14.98 -2.39 5.30
N LYS A 61 -14.40 -3.36 6.03
CA LYS A 61 -13.42 -4.31 5.46
C LYS A 61 -14.01 -5.14 4.33
N ALA A 62 -15.26 -5.56 4.45
CA ALA A 62 -15.95 -6.31 3.41
C ALA A 62 -16.26 -5.48 2.15
N ALA A 63 -16.18 -4.16 2.24
CA ALA A 63 -16.42 -3.24 1.14
C ALA A 63 -15.15 -2.80 0.40
N TYR A 64 -13.95 -3.16 0.90
CA TYR A 64 -12.69 -2.93 0.19
C TYR A 64 -12.63 -3.72 -1.11
N ASP A 65 -11.92 -3.15 -2.08
CA ASP A 65 -11.68 -3.84 -3.34
C ASP A 65 -10.86 -5.13 -3.09
N PRO A 66 -11.31 -6.30 -3.58
CA PRO A 66 -10.63 -7.57 -3.36
C PRO A 66 -9.24 -7.65 -3.99
N GLY A 67 -8.90 -6.77 -4.93
CA GLY A 67 -7.57 -6.66 -5.53
C GLY A 67 -6.55 -5.91 -4.66
N VAL A 68 -6.97 -5.34 -3.53
CA VAL A 68 -6.12 -4.49 -2.69
C VAL A 68 -6.00 -5.05 -1.28
N ASP A 69 -4.77 -5.28 -0.82
CA ASP A 69 -4.53 -5.61 0.58
C ASP A 69 -4.44 -4.32 1.40
N VAL A 70 -5.27 -4.20 2.44
CA VAL A 70 -5.32 -3.04 3.33
C VAL A 70 -4.74 -3.39 4.69
N PHE A 71 -3.77 -2.61 5.14
CA PHE A 71 -3.11 -2.77 6.44
C PHE A 71 -3.36 -1.55 7.32
N PHE A 72 -3.68 -1.79 8.59
CA PHE A 72 -3.90 -0.76 9.60
C PHE A 72 -2.76 -0.77 10.60
N GLN A 73 -2.25 0.41 10.92
CA GLN A 73 -1.16 0.59 11.88
C GLN A 73 -1.31 1.91 12.64
N GLU A 74 -0.71 1.98 13.82
CA GLU A 74 -0.74 3.18 14.67
C GLU A 74 0.17 4.28 14.13
N ASN A 75 1.23 3.91 13.42
CA ASN A 75 2.26 4.84 12.95
C ASN A 75 2.16 5.09 11.44
N ALA A 76 2.71 6.22 11.00
CA ALA A 76 2.80 6.56 9.58
C ALA A 76 3.99 5.90 8.87
N TRP A 77 4.51 4.76 9.34
CA TRP A 77 5.56 3.98 8.69
C TRP A 77 5.35 2.50 8.96
N MET A 78 5.84 1.63 8.08
CA MET A 78 5.66 0.18 8.20
C MET A 78 6.39 -0.37 9.43
N ASP A 79 5.64 -0.78 10.45
CA ASP A 79 6.19 -1.40 11.66
C ASP A 79 6.44 -2.91 11.49
N GLY A 80 7.03 -3.55 12.50
CA GLY A 80 7.36 -4.98 12.48
C GLY A 80 6.14 -5.87 12.19
N PRO A 81 5.04 -5.76 12.97
CA PRO A 81 3.82 -6.52 12.72
C PRO A 81 3.22 -6.30 11.32
N ALA A 82 3.13 -5.05 10.85
CA ALA A 82 2.64 -4.76 9.51
C ALA A 82 3.55 -5.36 8.43
N CYS A 83 4.88 -5.27 8.61
CA CYS A 83 5.88 -5.85 7.72
C CYS A 83 5.76 -7.37 7.62
N MET A 84 5.59 -8.06 8.75
CA MET A 84 5.40 -9.52 8.77
C MET A 84 4.04 -9.94 8.19
N ALA A 85 2.96 -9.24 8.53
CA ALA A 85 1.63 -9.50 7.97
C ALA A 85 1.64 -9.35 6.45
N TRP A 86 2.33 -8.33 5.97
CA TRP A 86 2.55 -8.09 4.56
C TRP A 86 3.33 -9.24 3.89
N ALA A 87 4.48 -9.64 4.45
CA ALA A 87 5.28 -10.73 3.88
C ALA A 87 4.49 -12.04 3.80
N ASN A 88 3.73 -12.35 4.86
CA ASN A 88 2.96 -13.59 4.95
C ASN A 88 1.73 -13.62 4.04
N ASN A 89 1.00 -12.51 3.90
CA ASN A 89 -0.28 -12.50 3.23
C ASN A 89 -0.19 -12.07 1.77
N SER A 90 0.63 -11.04 1.51
CA SER A 90 0.71 -10.40 0.20
C SER A 90 1.89 -10.94 -0.58
N PHE A 91 3.10 -10.84 -0.02
CA PHE A 91 4.32 -11.20 -0.74
C PHE A 91 4.37 -12.69 -1.08
N LEU A 92 4.14 -13.54 -0.08
CA LEU A 92 4.11 -14.99 -0.29
C LEU A 92 3.06 -15.39 -1.32
N ARG A 93 1.89 -14.72 -1.32
CA ARG A 93 0.84 -14.95 -2.33
C ARG A 93 1.30 -14.53 -3.73
N SER A 94 1.93 -13.36 -3.86
CA SER A 94 2.51 -12.91 -5.14
C SER A 94 3.58 -13.85 -5.68
N ILE A 95 4.48 -14.32 -4.81
CA ILE A 95 5.54 -15.27 -5.17
C ILE A 95 4.94 -16.61 -5.61
N LYS A 96 3.90 -17.09 -4.92
CA LYS A 96 3.19 -18.32 -5.29
C LYS A 96 2.45 -18.25 -6.63
N GLY A 97 2.06 -17.04 -7.04
CA GLY A 97 1.31 -16.82 -8.28
C GLY A 97 0.04 -17.65 -8.37
N GLU A 98 -0.39 -17.93 -9.62
CA GLU A 98 -1.57 -18.75 -9.90
C GLU A 98 -1.37 -20.24 -9.53
N GLU A 99 -0.12 -20.72 -9.53
CA GLU A 99 0.20 -22.12 -9.25
C GLU A 99 0.10 -22.45 -7.75
N GLY A 100 0.06 -21.43 -6.88
CA GLY A 100 -0.05 -21.61 -5.43
C GLY A 100 1.21 -22.19 -4.78
N VAL A 101 2.31 -22.30 -5.52
CA VAL A 101 3.57 -22.91 -5.08
C VAL A 101 4.71 -21.91 -5.20
N VAL A 102 5.61 -21.91 -4.22
CA VAL A 102 6.79 -21.05 -4.24
C VAL A 102 7.75 -21.58 -5.32
N PRO A 103 8.23 -20.72 -6.25
CA PRO A 103 9.15 -21.12 -7.30
C PRO A 103 10.44 -21.74 -6.75
N MET A 104 11.02 -22.68 -7.51
CA MET A 104 12.33 -23.25 -7.17
C MET A 104 13.45 -22.22 -7.33
N GLU A 105 13.33 -21.33 -8.31
CA GLU A 105 14.25 -20.23 -8.50
C GLU A 105 14.16 -19.25 -7.34
N GLN A 106 15.32 -18.90 -6.80
CA GLN A 106 15.40 -17.95 -5.72
C GLN A 106 15.13 -16.53 -6.25
N SER A 107 14.22 -15.82 -5.59
CA SER A 107 13.93 -14.41 -5.89
C SER A 107 14.80 -13.47 -5.05
N ILE A 108 14.94 -12.22 -5.50
CA ILE A 108 15.60 -11.16 -4.75
C ILE A 108 14.58 -10.05 -4.49
N LEU A 109 14.39 -9.70 -3.22
CA LEU A 109 13.58 -8.56 -2.80
C LEU A 109 14.51 -7.39 -2.46
N PHE A 110 14.37 -6.29 -3.20
CA PHE A 110 14.97 -5.01 -2.83
C PHE A 110 14.03 -4.26 -1.89
N ALA A 111 14.53 -3.87 -0.73
CA ALA A 111 13.75 -3.14 0.26
C ALA A 111 14.54 -1.96 0.82
N ASP A 112 13.83 -1.02 1.43
CA ASP A 112 14.43 0.03 2.24
C ASP A 112 15.13 -0.59 3.48
N ASN A 113 15.82 0.23 4.26
CA ASN A 113 16.50 -0.19 5.47
C ASN A 113 15.70 0.12 6.75
N LEU A 114 14.37 0.20 6.64
CA LEU A 114 13.46 0.36 7.76
C LEU A 114 13.71 -0.73 8.81
N HIS A 115 13.68 -0.37 10.10
CA HIS A 115 14.02 -1.31 11.18
C HIS A 115 13.28 -2.65 11.07
N ALA A 116 11.97 -2.62 10.76
CA ALA A 116 11.14 -3.80 10.56
C ALA A 116 11.68 -4.77 9.50
N GLN A 117 12.27 -4.24 8.42
CA GLN A 117 12.85 -5.00 7.32
C GLN A 117 14.27 -5.50 7.62
N THR A 118 14.93 -4.96 8.64
CA THR A 118 16.30 -5.38 9.03
C THR A 118 16.33 -6.57 10.01
N THR A 119 15.18 -6.95 10.57
CA THR A 119 15.09 -7.98 11.61
C THR A 119 15.45 -9.38 11.09
N ASP A 120 16.01 -10.21 11.97
CA ASP A 120 16.32 -11.61 11.62
C ASP A 120 15.07 -12.44 11.37
N GLU A 121 13.98 -12.15 12.08
CA GLU A 121 12.69 -12.81 11.90
C GLU A 121 12.18 -12.63 10.47
N PHE A 122 12.15 -11.38 9.99
CA PHE A 122 11.72 -11.06 8.64
C PHE A 122 12.62 -11.69 7.58
N LYS A 123 13.95 -11.62 7.75
CA LYS A 123 14.92 -12.25 6.83
C LYS A 123 14.73 -13.77 6.76
N LYS A 124 14.54 -14.43 7.91
CA LYS A 124 14.32 -15.88 7.98
C LYS A 124 13.00 -16.28 7.33
N PHE A 125 11.95 -15.48 7.52
CA PHE A 125 10.66 -15.72 6.87
C PHE A 125 10.79 -15.63 5.34
N LEU A 126 11.40 -14.57 4.81
CA LEU A 126 11.60 -14.42 3.37
C LEU A 126 12.43 -15.57 2.77
N TYR A 127 13.51 -15.95 3.43
CA TYR A 127 14.36 -17.03 2.94
C TYR A 127 13.66 -18.40 3.03
N GLY A 128 13.04 -18.70 4.17
CA GLY A 128 12.47 -20.02 4.46
C GLY A 128 11.12 -20.26 3.78
N GLU A 129 10.22 -19.28 3.84
CA GLU A 129 8.85 -19.43 3.36
C GLU A 129 8.66 -18.93 1.93
N CYS A 130 9.45 -17.95 1.49
CA CYS A 130 9.28 -17.33 0.17
C CYS A 130 10.39 -17.70 -0.84
N ASN A 131 11.44 -18.43 -0.42
CA ASN A 131 12.65 -18.66 -1.22
C ASN A 131 13.22 -17.34 -1.79
N THR A 132 13.28 -16.30 -0.94
CA THR A 132 13.65 -14.95 -1.34
C THR A 132 14.85 -14.44 -0.54
N LEU A 133 15.84 -13.87 -1.24
CA LEU A 133 16.92 -13.11 -0.62
C LEU A 133 16.55 -11.63 -0.47
N LEU A 134 16.66 -11.13 0.75
CA LEU A 134 16.53 -9.70 1.02
C LEU A 134 17.81 -8.94 0.64
N ARG A 135 17.66 -7.81 -0.05
CA ARG A 135 18.70 -6.82 -0.33
C ARG A 135 18.22 -5.46 0.12
N LEU A 136 18.81 -4.98 1.21
CA LEU A 136 18.54 -3.66 1.76
C LEU A 136 19.31 -2.61 0.96
N LEU A 137 18.63 -1.55 0.57
CA LEU A 137 19.24 -0.42 -0.10
C LEU A 137 19.94 0.51 0.90
N PRO A 138 20.94 1.30 0.47
CA PRO A 138 21.57 2.27 1.34
C PRO A 138 20.56 3.32 1.84
N PRO A 139 20.73 3.82 3.08
CA PRO A 139 19.84 4.84 3.63
C PRO A 139 19.79 6.08 2.73
N LYS A 140 18.60 6.68 2.63
CA LYS A 140 18.36 7.98 1.97
C LYS A 140 18.58 7.98 0.45
N LEU A 141 18.68 6.82 -0.18
CA LEU A 141 18.78 6.68 -1.63
C LEU A 141 17.51 6.09 -2.26
N THR A 142 16.39 6.14 -1.53
CA THR A 142 15.08 5.65 -1.99
C THR A 142 14.69 6.22 -3.35
N ASP A 143 14.71 7.55 -3.50
CA ASP A 143 14.32 8.20 -4.77
C ASP A 143 15.28 7.90 -5.94
N GLU A 144 16.54 7.56 -5.64
CA GLU A 144 17.58 7.33 -6.65
C GLU A 144 17.70 5.85 -7.05
N LEU A 145 17.45 4.93 -6.12
CA LEU A 145 17.76 3.52 -6.27
C LEU A 145 16.54 2.60 -6.20
N GLN A 146 15.42 3.02 -5.62
CA GLN A 146 14.22 2.18 -5.57
C GLN A 146 13.49 2.24 -6.92
N PRO A 147 13.52 1.14 -7.72
CA PRO A 147 12.83 1.12 -9.01
C PRO A 147 11.32 1.30 -8.84
N VAL A 148 10.81 0.93 -7.66
CA VAL A 148 9.43 1.19 -7.28
C VAL A 148 9.14 2.70 -7.22
N ASP A 149 9.92 3.51 -6.51
CA ASP A 149 9.56 4.91 -6.29
C ASP A 149 9.73 5.76 -7.55
N ALA A 150 10.80 5.51 -8.31
CA ALA A 150 11.06 6.22 -9.57
C ALA A 150 10.23 5.70 -10.74
N GLY A 151 9.80 4.44 -10.70
CA GLY A 151 9.05 3.78 -11.75
C GLY A 151 7.58 3.60 -11.39
N TYR A 152 7.24 2.39 -10.98
CA TYR A 152 5.85 1.96 -10.89
C TYR A 152 5.03 2.70 -9.81
N GLY A 153 5.64 3.08 -8.70
CA GLY A 153 5.05 3.90 -7.66
C GLY A 153 4.74 5.32 -8.09
N ARG A 154 5.54 5.88 -9.01
CA ARG A 154 5.18 7.14 -9.66
C ARG A 154 3.96 6.97 -10.57
N LEU A 155 3.93 5.92 -11.39
CA LEU A 155 2.79 5.63 -12.27
C LEU A 155 1.50 5.51 -11.45
N LEU A 156 1.51 4.69 -10.39
CA LEU A 156 0.33 4.51 -9.53
C LEU A 156 -0.15 5.83 -8.93
N LYS A 157 0.75 6.69 -8.43
CA LYS A 157 0.37 7.99 -7.88
C LYS A 157 -0.29 8.90 -8.91
N VAL A 158 0.13 8.82 -10.18
CA VAL A 158 -0.49 9.57 -11.28
C VAL A 158 -1.88 9.02 -11.57
N GLU A 159 -2.02 7.71 -11.71
CA GLU A 159 -3.32 7.10 -12.05
C GLU A 159 -4.33 7.18 -10.91
N ASP A 160 -3.91 7.02 -9.65
CA ASP A 160 -4.77 7.28 -8.48
C ASP A 160 -5.20 8.75 -8.41
N GLY A 161 -4.33 9.67 -8.82
CA GLY A 161 -4.68 11.08 -8.99
C GLY A 161 -5.73 11.32 -10.08
N ASN A 162 -5.61 10.65 -11.23
CA ASN A 162 -6.59 10.72 -12.31
C ASN A 162 -7.96 10.20 -11.86
N GLU A 163 -7.98 9.10 -11.10
CA GLU A 163 -9.19 8.50 -10.52
C GLU A 163 -9.87 9.44 -9.51
N LEU A 164 -9.07 10.13 -8.68
CA LEU A 164 -9.58 11.15 -7.77
C LEU A 164 -10.13 12.36 -8.55
N ASP A 165 -9.44 12.82 -9.58
CA ASP A 165 -9.87 13.94 -10.41
C ASP A 165 -11.19 13.63 -11.13
N GLU A 166 -11.35 12.43 -11.68
CA GLU A 166 -12.61 11.98 -12.29
C GLU A 166 -13.74 11.95 -11.24
N PHE A 167 -13.48 11.39 -10.06
CA PHE A 167 -14.46 11.36 -8.97
C PHE A 167 -14.91 12.78 -8.56
N LEU A 168 -13.96 13.71 -8.44
CA LEU A 168 -14.20 15.12 -8.07
C LEU A 168 -14.77 15.96 -9.23
N GLY A 169 -14.72 15.46 -10.47
CA GLY A 169 -15.37 16.09 -11.62
C GLY A 169 -16.89 16.17 -11.50
N HIS A 170 -17.49 15.37 -10.63
CA HIS A 170 -18.91 15.43 -10.30
C HIS A 170 -19.16 16.38 -9.12
N GLU A 171 -19.98 17.42 -9.34
CA GLU A 171 -20.28 18.46 -8.33
C GLU A 171 -20.78 17.90 -6.99
N GLU A 172 -21.58 16.83 -7.02
CA GLU A 172 -22.08 16.16 -5.82
C GLU A 172 -20.94 15.55 -4.99
N ASN A 173 -20.00 14.88 -5.65
CA ASN A 173 -18.84 14.26 -5.01
C ASN A 173 -17.86 15.30 -4.49
N LEU A 174 -17.62 16.36 -5.26
CA LEU A 174 -16.81 17.50 -4.83
C LEU A 174 -17.38 18.13 -3.56
N CYS A 175 -18.69 18.37 -3.53
CA CYS A 175 -19.39 18.90 -2.36
C CYS A 175 -19.23 17.96 -1.15
N LEU A 176 -19.40 16.65 -1.32
CA LEU A 176 -19.19 15.67 -0.26
C LEU A 176 -17.74 15.67 0.26
N TRP A 177 -16.77 15.84 -0.64
CA TRP A 177 -15.34 15.87 -0.33
C TRP A 177 -14.96 17.12 0.47
N GLU A 178 -15.30 18.31 -0.03
CA GLU A 178 -14.96 19.61 0.57
C GLU A 178 -15.69 19.84 1.89
N THR A 179 -16.92 19.36 2.02
CA THR A 179 -17.71 19.52 3.25
C THR A 179 -17.42 18.47 4.31
N ASN A 180 -16.43 17.58 4.10
CA ASN A 180 -16.09 16.46 4.98
C ASN A 180 -17.30 15.56 5.33
N LYS A 181 -18.27 15.45 4.42
CA LYS A 181 -19.42 14.55 4.59
C LYS A 181 -19.10 13.10 4.22
N LEU A 182 -18.00 12.87 3.50
CA LEU A 182 -17.41 11.55 3.35
C LEU A 182 -16.71 11.15 4.65
N SER A 183 -17.20 10.08 5.28
CA SER A 183 -16.56 9.51 6.46
C SER A 183 -15.16 8.98 6.12
N ALA A 184 -14.28 8.86 7.12
CA ALA A 184 -12.95 8.30 6.93
C ALA A 184 -13.02 6.89 6.33
N GLY A 185 -13.94 6.03 6.80
CA GLY A 185 -14.13 4.70 6.23
C GLY A 185 -14.62 4.70 4.80
N ALA A 186 -15.52 5.62 4.44
CA ALA A 186 -15.96 5.77 3.05
C ALA A 186 -14.82 6.21 2.13
N ARG A 187 -13.94 7.12 2.60
CA ARG A 187 -12.73 7.52 1.87
C ARG A 187 -11.78 6.34 1.68
N ARG A 188 -11.54 5.54 2.71
CA ARG A 188 -10.68 4.34 2.61
C ARG A 188 -11.20 3.35 1.58
N ILE A 189 -12.51 3.04 1.61
CA ILE A 189 -13.16 2.20 0.59
C ILE A 189 -12.95 2.79 -0.81
N LEU A 190 -13.16 4.10 -0.97
CA LEU A 190 -12.99 4.78 -2.24
C LEU A 190 -11.56 4.64 -2.78
N PHE A 191 -10.54 4.88 -1.94
CA PHE A 191 -9.14 4.72 -2.32
C PHE A 191 -8.79 3.28 -2.72
N THR A 192 -9.33 2.26 -2.05
CA THR A 192 -9.10 0.87 -2.51
C THR A 192 -9.61 0.64 -3.93
N ARG A 193 -10.70 1.30 -4.33
CA ARG A 193 -11.26 1.18 -5.69
C ARG A 193 -10.46 1.97 -6.71
N PHE A 194 -10.01 3.18 -6.37
CA PHE A 194 -9.15 3.98 -7.24
C PHE A 194 -7.87 3.23 -7.58
N ILE A 195 -7.22 2.67 -6.57
CA ILE A 195 -6.02 1.88 -6.75
C ILE A 195 -6.28 0.62 -7.57
N ALA A 196 -7.40 -0.08 -7.35
CA ALA A 196 -7.74 -1.25 -8.15
C ALA A 196 -8.02 -0.90 -9.62
N ARG A 197 -8.51 0.30 -9.94
CA ARG A 197 -8.75 0.75 -11.32
C ARG A 197 -7.51 1.31 -11.99
N ALA A 198 -6.66 2.01 -11.24
CA ALA A 198 -5.39 2.57 -11.71
C ALA A 198 -4.40 1.51 -12.26
N VAL A 199 -4.72 0.22 -12.06
CA VAL A 199 -3.78 -0.89 -12.22
C VAL A 199 -4.36 -2.04 -13.05
N ALA A 200 -5.63 -1.92 -13.42
CA ALA A 200 -6.38 -2.88 -14.25
C ALA A 200 -6.05 -2.70 -15.74
#